data_AF-A0A483AWR5-F1
#
_entry.id   AF-A0A483AWR5-F1
#
_cell.length_a   1.000
_cell.length_b   1.000
_cell.length_c   1.000
_cell.angle_alpha   90.00
_cell.angle_beta   90.00
_cell.angle_gamma   90.00
#
_symmetry.space_group_name_H-M   'P 1'
#
loop_
_entity.id
_entity.type
_entity.pdbx_description
1 polymer ?
#
loop_
_entity_poly.entity_id
_entity_poly.type
_entity_poly.pdbx_seq_one_letter_code
_entity_poly.pdbx_strand_id
1 'polypeptide(L)'
;MGSIIKQIVDAIVYFVSGTYKGDDGDNTLTAVGFAVWGDGAHMYGGNDTIYAASLKLDVYDTWGHLYIYGAAGFMTVDKSGWGNMSVAGLAGAMDLQHTGRSGNIDFKGAAASNYIYRRGDSGNISFKGAGISN
;
A
#
# COMPACT_ATOMS: atom_id res chain seq x y z
N MET A 1 27.43 -31.13 18.05
CA MET A 1 27.48 -29.73 17.58
C MET A 1 26.51 -29.61 16.40
N GLY A 2 25.35 -29.03 16.63
CA GLY A 2 24.29 -28.84 15.64
C GLY A 2 23.41 -27.72 16.17
N SER A 3 23.83 -26.51 15.86
CA SER A 3 23.43 -25.26 16.49
C SER A 3 22.04 -24.80 16.00
N ILE A 4 21.19 -24.41 16.94
CA ILE A 4 20.27 -23.27 16.85
C ILE A 4 19.37 -23.23 15.60
N ILE A 5 18.17 -23.77 15.71
CA ILE A 5 16.98 -23.03 15.24
C ILE A 5 15.98 -23.03 16.41
N LYS A 6 16.29 -22.14 17.36
CA LYS A 6 15.29 -21.57 18.24
C LYS A 6 14.45 -20.61 17.40
N GLN A 7 13.18 -20.51 17.76
CA GLN A 7 12.15 -19.65 17.17
C GLN A 7 11.43 -20.27 15.97
N ILE A 8 10.55 -21.23 16.27
CA ILE A 8 9.18 -21.01 15.79
C ILE A 8 8.78 -19.69 16.45
N VAL A 9 9.01 -18.58 15.73
CA VAL A 9 8.34 -17.32 16.04
C VAL A 9 6.89 -17.69 15.88
N ASP A 10 6.21 -17.88 17.00
CA ASP A 10 4.75 -17.86 17.04
C ASP A 10 4.40 -16.40 16.72
N ALA A 11 4.54 -16.05 15.44
CA ALA A 11 4.07 -14.79 14.94
C ALA A 11 2.59 -14.86 15.23
N ILE A 12 2.15 -14.07 16.20
CA ILE A 12 0.73 -13.79 16.37
C ILE A 12 0.35 -13.05 15.09
N VAL A 13 0.06 -13.82 14.06
CA VAL A 13 -0.54 -13.40 12.82
C VAL A 13 -1.92 -12.97 13.24
N TYR A 14 -2.14 -11.67 13.38
CA TYR A 14 -3.50 -11.17 13.36
C TYR A 14 -4.03 -11.53 11.98
N PHE A 15 -4.88 -12.53 11.89
CA PHE A 15 -5.63 -12.81 10.67
C PHE A 15 -6.60 -11.63 10.48
N VAL A 16 -6.10 -10.52 9.95
CA VAL A 16 -6.91 -9.38 9.55
C VAL A 16 -7.53 -9.76 8.21
N SER A 17 -8.64 -10.49 8.25
CA SER A 17 -9.55 -10.65 7.12
C SER A 17 -10.73 -9.69 7.32
N GLY A 18 -10.73 -8.55 6.63
CA GLY A 18 -11.80 -7.58 6.73
C GLY A 18 -11.58 -6.34 5.86
N THR A 19 -12.68 -5.71 5.46
CA THR A 19 -12.68 -4.40 4.80
C THR A 19 -12.47 -3.32 5.86
N TYR A 20 -11.51 -2.42 5.66
CA TYR A 20 -11.42 -1.19 6.45
C TYR A 20 -12.19 -0.09 5.72
N LYS A 21 -13.04 0.64 6.43
CA LYS A 21 -13.69 1.85 5.92
C LYS A 21 -13.30 2.99 6.83
N GLY A 22 -12.49 3.90 6.30
CA GLY A 22 -12.18 5.18 6.90
C GLY A 22 -13.37 6.13 6.88
N ASP A 23 -13.14 7.34 7.39
CA ASP A 23 -14.05 8.48 7.27
C ASP A 23 -13.39 9.60 6.45
N ASP A 24 -13.90 10.84 6.54
CA ASP A 24 -13.30 12.00 5.86
C ASP A 24 -12.13 12.64 6.66
N GLY A 25 -11.71 12.00 7.76
CA GLY A 25 -10.63 12.47 8.62
C GLY A 25 -9.39 11.58 8.55
N ASP A 26 -8.27 12.09 9.10
CA ASP A 26 -7.00 11.36 9.11
C ASP A 26 -7.13 9.98 9.77
N ASN A 27 -6.94 8.91 9.00
CA ASN A 27 -7.04 7.55 9.53
C ASN A 27 -5.68 6.84 9.54
N THR A 28 -5.48 5.99 10.55
CA THR A 28 -4.31 5.11 10.62
C THR A 28 -4.75 3.65 10.67
N LEU A 29 -4.36 2.88 9.65
CA LEU A 29 -4.62 1.44 9.56
C LEU A 29 -3.31 0.66 9.75
N THR A 30 -3.32 -0.33 10.65
CA THR A 30 -2.25 -1.32 10.76
C THR A 30 -2.79 -2.69 10.36
N ALA A 31 -2.26 -3.27 9.29
CA ALA A 31 -2.71 -4.54 8.70
C ALA A 31 -1.54 -5.54 8.63
N VAL A 32 -1.42 -6.40 9.64
CA VAL A 32 -0.36 -7.43 9.71
C VAL A 32 -1.01 -8.79 9.67
N GLY A 33 -0.92 -9.51 8.55
CA GLY A 33 -1.57 -10.82 8.38
C GLY A 33 -1.67 -11.30 6.94
N PHE A 34 -2.38 -12.42 6.70
CA PHE A 34 -2.40 -13.03 5.36
C PHE A 34 -2.93 -12.09 4.27
N ALA A 35 -3.94 -11.23 4.49
CA ALA A 35 -4.31 -10.14 3.57
C ALA A 35 -5.62 -9.41 3.89
N VAL A 36 -5.69 -8.17 3.39
CA VAL A 36 -6.93 -7.40 3.21
C VAL A 36 -7.64 -7.96 1.95
N TRP A 37 -8.26 -9.13 2.05
CA TRP A 37 -9.15 -9.66 0.99
C TRP A 37 -10.61 -9.29 1.28
N GLY A 38 -11.31 -8.80 0.26
CA GLY A 38 -12.67 -8.24 0.34
C GLY A 38 -12.75 -7.01 -0.57
N ASP A 39 -13.36 -5.95 -0.06
CA ASP A 39 -13.39 -4.62 -0.72
C ASP A 39 -12.11 -3.80 -0.44
N GLY A 40 -11.12 -4.36 0.28
CA GLY A 40 -9.85 -3.67 0.60
C GLY A 40 -9.96 -2.62 1.72
N ALA A 41 -8.98 -1.72 1.81
CA ALA A 41 -9.03 -0.56 2.69
C ALA A 41 -9.55 0.66 1.92
N HIS A 42 -10.77 1.09 2.22
CA HIS A 42 -11.40 2.28 1.64
C HIS A 42 -11.15 3.49 2.55
N MET A 43 -10.33 4.41 2.09
CA MET A 43 -10.12 5.73 2.68
C MET A 43 -10.94 6.74 1.88
N TYR A 44 -11.75 7.54 2.57
CA TYR A 44 -12.56 8.55 1.90
C TYR A 44 -11.80 9.85 1.91
N GLY A 45 -11.42 10.40 3.07
CA GLY A 45 -10.64 11.64 3.09
C GLY A 45 -9.73 11.86 4.28
N GLY A 46 -8.82 12.83 4.11
CA GLY A 46 -7.84 13.18 5.13
C GLY A 46 -6.42 12.76 4.74
N ASN A 47 -5.52 12.75 5.71
CA ASN A 47 -4.17 12.24 5.55
C ASN A 47 -4.10 10.83 6.12
N ASP A 48 -4.29 9.85 5.26
CA ASP A 48 -4.40 8.45 5.65
C ASP A 48 -3.05 7.76 5.64
N THR A 49 -2.78 7.01 6.70
CA THR A 49 -1.54 6.25 6.86
C THR A 49 -1.83 4.76 7.05
N ILE A 50 -1.21 3.93 6.22
CA ILE A 50 -1.37 2.47 6.26
C ILE A 50 -0.02 1.83 6.53
N TYR A 51 0.07 1.04 7.60
CA TYR A 51 1.19 0.15 7.90
C TYR A 51 0.77 -1.28 7.61
N ALA A 52 1.38 -1.94 6.63
CA ALA A 52 0.93 -3.25 6.19
C ALA A 52 2.06 -4.29 6.07
N ALA A 53 1.78 -5.53 6.46
CA ALA A 53 2.63 -6.68 6.21
C ALA A 53 1.72 -7.87 5.84
N SER A 54 1.59 -8.17 4.54
CA SER A 54 0.61 -9.16 4.07
C SER A 54 0.99 -9.93 2.81
N LEU A 55 0.19 -10.93 2.40
CA LEU A 55 0.33 -11.51 1.05
C LEU A 55 -0.37 -10.64 0.00
N LYS A 56 -1.44 -9.95 0.37
CA LYS A 56 -2.14 -9.01 -0.51
C LYS A 56 -2.62 -7.78 0.26
N LEU A 57 -2.49 -6.64 -0.38
CA LEU A 57 -2.93 -5.34 0.10
C LEU A 57 -3.66 -4.61 -1.03
N ASP A 58 -4.97 -4.41 -0.88
CA ASP A 58 -5.76 -3.55 -1.76
C ASP A 58 -6.18 -2.29 -0.98
N VAL A 59 -5.88 -1.12 -1.54
CA VAL A 59 -6.17 0.18 -0.93
C VAL A 59 -6.85 1.07 -1.95
N TYR A 60 -7.96 1.68 -1.54
CA TYR A 60 -8.73 2.63 -2.33
C TYR A 60 -8.79 3.94 -1.55
N ASP A 61 -8.37 5.03 -2.16
CA ASP A 61 -8.39 6.34 -1.52
C ASP A 61 -9.06 7.38 -2.44
N THR A 62 -9.86 8.26 -1.84
CA THR A 62 -10.52 9.33 -2.59
C THR A 62 -9.67 10.60 -2.51
N TRP A 63 -9.76 11.42 -1.47
CA TRP A 63 -9.13 12.75 -1.42
C TRP A 63 -8.22 12.92 -0.19
N GLY A 64 -7.24 13.82 -0.29
CA GLY A 64 -6.22 14.01 0.74
C GLY A 64 -4.94 13.22 0.46
N HIS A 65 -4.06 13.06 1.45
CA HIS A 65 -2.76 12.42 1.22
C HIS A 65 -2.75 10.98 1.72
N LEU A 66 -2.30 10.05 0.87
CA LEU A 66 -2.20 8.65 1.23
C LEU A 66 -0.73 8.26 1.46
N TYR A 67 -0.44 7.68 2.60
CA TYR A 67 0.88 7.16 2.96
C TYR A 67 0.79 5.67 3.24
N ILE A 68 1.55 4.85 2.51
CA ILE A 68 1.58 3.40 2.69
C ILE A 68 3.01 2.99 3.01
N TYR A 69 3.19 2.26 4.12
CA TYR A 69 4.45 1.70 4.56
C TYR A 69 4.29 0.20 4.78
N GLY A 70 4.96 -0.63 4.00
CA GLY A 70 4.73 -2.06 4.19
C GLY A 70 5.40 -3.03 3.24
N ALA A 71 5.13 -4.32 3.47
CA ALA A 71 5.51 -5.39 2.58
C ALA A 71 4.29 -6.22 2.19
N ALA A 72 4.13 -6.51 0.89
CA ALA A 72 3.01 -7.31 0.39
C ALA A 72 3.47 -8.35 -0.64
N GLY A 73 2.81 -9.50 -0.76
CA GLY A 73 3.00 -10.32 -1.97
C GLY A 73 2.52 -9.57 -3.22
N PHE A 74 1.32 -9.01 -3.14
CA PHE A 74 0.67 -8.18 -4.15
C PHE A 74 0.16 -6.89 -3.51
N MET A 75 0.52 -5.74 -4.06
CA MET A 75 0.08 -4.43 -3.58
C MET A 75 -0.66 -3.70 -4.69
N THR A 76 -1.94 -3.42 -4.48
CA THR A 76 -2.79 -2.63 -5.38
C THR A 76 -3.23 -1.37 -4.64
N VAL A 77 -3.05 -0.21 -5.25
CA VAL A 77 -3.43 1.06 -4.65
C VAL A 77 -4.07 1.94 -5.70
N ASP A 78 -5.32 2.34 -5.48
CA ASP A 78 -6.09 3.19 -6.37
C ASP A 78 -6.47 4.50 -5.67
N LYS A 79 -5.97 5.63 -6.18
CA LYS A 79 -6.32 6.97 -5.70
C LYS A 79 -7.09 7.77 -6.75
N SER A 80 -8.31 8.19 -6.43
CA SER A 80 -9.24 8.79 -7.40
C SER A 80 -9.48 10.30 -7.26
N GLY A 81 -9.15 10.91 -6.12
CA GLY A 81 -9.31 12.33 -5.85
C GLY A 81 -7.98 13.07 -5.71
N TRP A 82 -7.99 14.23 -5.05
CA TRP A 82 -6.83 15.12 -4.97
C TRP A 82 -5.86 14.68 -3.88
N GLY A 83 -4.59 15.08 -4.02
CA GLY A 83 -3.54 14.92 -3.00
C GLY A 83 -2.54 13.82 -3.36
N ASN A 84 -1.42 13.75 -2.64
CA ASN A 84 -0.31 12.88 -3.05
C ASN A 84 -0.51 11.44 -2.54
N MET A 85 -0.03 10.49 -3.32
CA MET A 85 0.17 9.10 -2.91
C MET A 85 1.67 8.87 -2.64
N SER A 86 2.03 8.41 -1.45
CA SER A 86 3.39 8.03 -1.08
C SER A 86 3.42 6.58 -0.65
N VAL A 87 4.14 5.73 -1.38
CA VAL A 87 4.24 4.30 -1.10
C VAL A 87 5.69 3.95 -0.84
N ALA A 88 5.96 3.45 0.36
CA ALA A 88 7.26 2.96 0.78
C ALA A 88 7.17 1.47 1.14
N GLY A 89 7.67 0.58 0.29
CA GLY A 89 7.46 -0.84 0.55
C GLY A 89 8.15 -1.85 -0.36
N LEU A 90 7.98 -3.11 0.00
CA LEU A 90 8.47 -4.25 -0.77
C LEU A 90 7.30 -5.08 -1.27
N ALA A 91 7.34 -5.54 -2.52
CA ALA A 91 6.35 -6.51 -2.97
C ALA A 91 6.84 -7.53 -3.99
N GLY A 92 6.04 -8.58 -4.22
CA GLY A 92 6.20 -9.41 -5.41
C GLY A 92 5.78 -8.63 -6.65
N ALA A 93 4.57 -8.07 -6.62
CA ALA A 93 4.06 -7.17 -7.65
C ALA A 93 3.37 -5.95 -7.03
N MET A 94 3.52 -4.80 -7.70
CA MET A 94 2.84 -3.56 -7.34
C MET A 94 2.08 -2.98 -8.52
N ASP A 95 0.86 -2.51 -8.24
CA ASP A 95 0.02 -1.72 -9.13
C ASP A 95 -0.43 -0.47 -8.38
N LEU A 96 0.15 0.67 -8.73
CA LEU A 96 -0.11 1.96 -8.10
C LEU A 96 -0.75 2.89 -9.13
N GLN A 97 -2.03 3.21 -8.93
CA GLN A 97 -2.75 4.09 -9.81
C GLN A 97 -3.24 5.33 -9.08
N HIS A 98 -3.03 6.48 -9.70
CA HIS A 98 -3.59 7.73 -9.24
C HIS A 98 -4.27 8.41 -10.42
N THR A 99 -5.60 8.38 -10.43
CA THR A 99 -6.46 8.90 -11.50
C THR A 99 -7.14 10.22 -11.15
N GLY A 100 -6.94 10.71 -9.92
CA GLY A 100 -7.47 11.99 -9.50
C GLY A 100 -6.87 13.22 -10.17
N ARG A 101 -7.60 14.33 -10.05
CA ARG A 101 -7.36 15.56 -10.81
C ARG A 101 -5.98 16.15 -10.56
N SER A 102 -5.49 16.15 -9.33
CA SER A 102 -4.11 16.54 -9.03
C SER A 102 -3.48 15.74 -7.89
N GLY A 103 -2.14 15.71 -7.85
CA GLY A 103 -1.36 14.97 -6.85
C GLY A 103 -0.22 14.19 -7.48
N ASN A 104 0.83 13.90 -6.75
CA ASN A 104 1.96 13.10 -7.21
C ASN A 104 1.84 11.64 -6.75
N ILE A 105 2.53 10.73 -7.44
CA ILE A 105 2.89 9.41 -6.90
C ILE A 105 4.37 9.42 -6.54
N ASP A 106 4.68 9.20 -5.27
CA ASP A 106 6.04 9.03 -4.75
C ASP A 106 6.23 7.57 -4.31
N PHE A 107 6.95 6.78 -5.11
CA PHE A 107 7.26 5.38 -4.80
C PHE A 107 8.70 5.21 -4.34
N LYS A 108 8.89 4.49 -3.23
CA LYS A 108 10.19 4.11 -2.69
C LYS A 108 10.19 2.64 -2.28
N GLY A 109 10.89 1.77 -2.99
CA GLY A 109 10.72 0.35 -2.68
C GLY A 109 11.37 -0.61 -3.64
N ALA A 110 10.95 -1.87 -3.57
CA ALA A 110 11.31 -2.84 -4.58
C ALA A 110 10.19 -3.85 -4.80
N ALA A 111 9.92 -4.16 -6.06
CA ALA A 111 9.07 -5.28 -6.41
C ALA A 111 9.54 -5.98 -7.67
N ALA A 112 9.24 -7.27 -7.83
CA ALA A 112 9.63 -7.96 -9.06
C ALA A 112 8.95 -7.34 -10.29
N SER A 113 7.68 -6.92 -10.15
CA SER A 113 6.94 -6.16 -11.15
C SER A 113 6.38 -4.89 -10.53
N ASN A 114 6.73 -3.73 -11.08
CA ASN A 114 6.14 -2.45 -10.73
C ASN A 114 5.29 -1.95 -11.89
N TYR A 115 4.05 -1.58 -11.62
CA TYR A 115 3.18 -0.85 -12.54
C TYR A 115 2.72 0.41 -11.83
N ILE A 116 3.08 1.57 -12.37
CA ILE A 116 2.76 2.87 -11.73
C ILE A 116 2.15 3.78 -12.77
N TYR A 117 0.91 4.18 -12.54
CA TYR A 117 0.12 4.93 -13.48
C TYR A 117 -0.47 6.21 -12.86
N ARG A 118 -0.03 7.36 -13.37
CA ARG A 118 -0.54 8.68 -12.96
C ARG A 118 -1.33 9.29 -14.11
N ARG A 119 -2.61 9.61 -13.87
CA ARG A 119 -3.50 10.27 -14.83
C ARG A 119 -4.34 11.37 -14.16
N GLY A 120 -4.24 12.60 -14.65
CA GLY A 120 -5.02 13.73 -14.16
C GLY A 120 -4.57 15.02 -14.83
N ASP A 121 -5.07 16.16 -14.35
CA ASP A 121 -4.73 17.46 -14.90
C ASP A 121 -3.31 17.89 -14.49
N SER A 122 -2.83 17.45 -13.32
CA SER A 122 -1.50 17.81 -12.80
C SER A 122 -0.92 16.77 -11.86
N GLY A 123 0.39 16.50 -11.95
CA GLY A 123 1.08 15.58 -11.06
C GLY A 123 2.15 14.77 -11.76
N ASN A 124 3.14 14.30 -11.01
CA ASN A 124 4.26 13.53 -11.52
C ASN A 124 4.39 12.18 -10.80
N ILE A 125 5.16 11.28 -11.42
CA ILE A 125 5.63 10.05 -10.78
C ILE A 125 7.10 10.25 -10.38
N SER A 126 7.39 9.95 -9.13
CA SER A 126 8.73 9.92 -8.55
C SER A 126 9.01 8.48 -8.13
N PHE A 127 9.76 7.76 -8.96
CA PHE A 127 10.09 6.36 -8.74
C PHE A 127 11.51 6.21 -8.18
N LYS A 128 11.63 5.64 -6.98
CA LYS A 128 12.91 5.29 -6.34
C LYS A 128 12.86 3.84 -5.89
N GLY A 129 12.92 2.93 -6.85
CA GLY A 129 12.90 1.52 -6.52
C GLY A 129 13.61 0.61 -7.50
N ALA A 130 13.50 -0.69 -7.24
CA ALA A 130 14.09 -1.75 -8.03
C ALA A 130 13.04 -2.79 -8.43
N GLY A 131 13.23 -3.40 -9.60
CA GLY A 131 12.38 -4.48 -10.08
C GLY A 131 12.89 -5.11 -11.35
N ILE A 132 12.40 -6.31 -11.64
CA ILE A 132 12.69 -7.02 -12.89
C ILE A 132 11.95 -6.32 -14.03
N SER A 133 10.70 -5.90 -13.77
CA SER A 133 9.88 -5.11 -14.68
C SER A 133 9.39 -3.85 -13.97
N ASN A 134 9.43 -2.71 -14.67
CA ASN A 134 8.94 -1.42 -14.20
C ASN A 134 8.27 -0.68 -15.37
#